data_AF-A0ABD2QHN6-F1
#
_entry.id   AF-A0ABD2QHN6-F1
#
_cell.length_a   1.000
_cell.length_b   1.000
_cell.length_c   1.000
_cell.angle_alpha   90.00
_cell.angle_beta   90.00
_cell.angle_gamma   90.00
#
_symmetry.space_group_name_H-M   'P 1'
#
loop_
_entity.id
_entity.type
_entity.pdbx_description
1 polymer ?
#
loop_
_entity_poly.entity_id
_entity_poly.type
_entity_poly.pdbx_seq_one_letter_code
_entity_poly.pdbx_strand_id
1 'polypeptide(L)'
;MGPLVLYTSYLNPEIIITALLTTTLIFVSFTLAAFFSNRRSFIYLGGFLLSMTSTLLLMGLFNIFFRFETLFYLQLYSGLFVFSLYVLYDTQLICEKARLGDKDFIWHSFDLFLDFIQIFRHILVILGDKEERRRRN
;
A
#
# COMPACT_ATOMS: atom_id res chain seq x y z
N MET A 1 -1.90 -9.28 -9.94
CA MET A 1 -2.78 -9.61 -8.80
C MET A 1 -3.55 -10.92 -8.99
N GLY A 2 -4.07 -11.23 -10.18
CA GLY A 2 -4.84 -12.46 -10.44
C GLY A 2 -4.25 -13.76 -9.86
N PRO A 3 -2.96 -14.07 -10.11
CA PRO A 3 -2.33 -15.28 -9.56
C PRO A 3 -2.25 -15.31 -8.03
N LEU A 4 -2.00 -14.15 -7.39
CA LEU A 4 -1.93 -14.04 -5.93
C LEU A 4 -3.30 -14.25 -5.29
N VAL A 5 -4.33 -13.61 -5.84
CA VAL A 5 -5.71 -13.76 -5.35
C VAL A 5 -6.18 -15.20 -5.51
N LEU A 6 -5.90 -15.80 -6.68
CA LEU A 6 -6.21 -17.20 -6.95
C LEU A 6 -5.51 -18.13 -5.96
N TYR A 7 -4.20 -17.93 -5.73
CA TYR A 7 -3.43 -18.69 -4.73
C TYR A 7 -4.04 -18.58 -3.34
N THR A 8 -4.32 -17.36 -2.87
CA THR A 8 -4.95 -17.17 -1.55
C THR A 8 -6.37 -17.72 -1.48
N SER A 9 -7.11 -17.75 -2.59
CA SER A 9 -8.44 -18.37 -2.65
C SER A 9 -8.37 -19.89 -2.49
N TYR A 10 -7.34 -20.53 -3.05
CA TYR A 10 -7.11 -21.97 -2.86
C TYR A 10 -6.64 -22.28 -1.43
N LEU A 11 -5.91 -21.37 -0.80
CA LEU A 11 -5.59 -21.47 0.62
C LEU A 11 -6.87 -21.29 1.43
N ASN A 12 -7.32 -20.06 1.66
CA ASN A 12 -8.54 -19.77 2.38
C ASN A 12 -9.20 -18.52 1.78
N PRO A 13 -10.42 -18.61 1.21
CA PRO A 13 -11.10 -17.45 0.60
C PRO A 13 -11.42 -16.34 1.61
N GLU A 14 -11.54 -16.63 2.91
CA GLU A 14 -11.76 -15.63 3.96
C GLU A 14 -10.61 -14.61 4.06
N ILE A 15 -9.40 -14.99 3.64
CA ILE A 15 -8.23 -14.10 3.60
C ILE A 15 -8.48 -12.90 2.70
N ILE A 16 -9.14 -13.10 1.55
CA ILE A 16 -9.38 -12.03 0.57
C ILE A 16 -10.30 -10.97 1.18
N ILE A 17 -11.39 -11.40 1.82
CA ILE A 17 -12.35 -10.51 2.49
C ILE A 17 -11.68 -9.78 3.65
N THR A 18 -10.91 -10.49 4.48
CA THR A 18 -10.19 -9.90 5.62
C THR A 18 -9.16 -8.87 5.15
N ALA A 19 -8.41 -9.18 4.08
CA ALA A 19 -7.45 -8.27 3.50
C ALA A 19 -8.13 -7.01 2.95
N LEU A 20 -9.27 -7.16 2.27
CA LEU A 20 -10.03 -6.04 1.74
C LEU A 20 -10.56 -5.13 2.86
N LEU A 21 -11.18 -5.71 3.89
CA LEU A 21 -11.68 -4.94 5.05
C LEU A 21 -10.56 -4.20 5.77
N THR A 22 -9.42 -4.86 5.98
CA THR A 22 -8.25 -4.25 6.62
C THR A 22 -7.68 -3.11 5.77
N THR A 23 -7.60 -3.30 4.45
CA THR A 23 -7.17 -2.26 3.51
C THR A 23 -8.09 -1.05 3.57
N THR A 24 -9.40 -1.27 3.50
CA THR A 24 -10.39 -0.19 3.60
C THR A 24 -10.27 0.56 4.91
N LEU A 25 -10.09 -0.15 6.03
CA LEU A 25 -9.91 0.48 7.34
C LEU A 25 -8.65 1.36 7.37
N ILE A 26 -7.52 0.85 6.88
CA ILE A 26 -6.26 1.61 6.80
C ILE A 26 -6.45 2.83 5.89
N PHE A 27 -6.97 2.61 4.68
CA PHE A 27 -7.16 3.65 3.68
C PHE A 27 -8.06 4.78 4.19
N VAL A 28 -9.23 4.45 4.76
CA VAL A 28 -10.15 5.44 5.32
C VAL A 28 -9.51 6.17 6.50
N SER A 29 -8.82 5.46 7.39
CA SER A 29 -8.17 6.07 8.57
C SER A 29 -7.10 7.10 8.15
N PHE A 30 -6.24 6.75 7.20
CA PHE A 30 -5.20 7.67 6.70
C PHE A 30 -5.80 8.79 5.84
N THR A 31 -6.80 8.52 5.02
CA THR A 31 -7.52 9.56 4.25
C THR A 31 -8.16 10.60 5.18
N LEU A 32 -8.82 10.17 6.25
CA LEU A 32 -9.38 11.06 7.27
C LEU A 32 -8.28 11.86 7.98
N ALA A 33 -7.17 11.21 8.36
CA ALA A 33 -6.03 11.89 8.97
C ALA A 33 -5.43 12.96 8.04
N ALA A 34 -5.35 12.72 6.74
CA ALA A 34 -4.93 13.73 5.75
C ALA A 34 -5.90 14.92 5.69
N PHE A 35 -7.20 14.65 5.77
CA PHE A 35 -8.25 15.67 5.72
C PHE A 35 -8.27 16.58 6.95
N PHE A 36 -8.06 16.02 8.15
CA PHE A 36 -8.02 16.77 9.40
C PHE A 36 -6.66 17.42 9.70
N SER A 37 -5.61 17.03 8.99
CA SER A 37 -4.28 17.61 9.16
C SER A 37 -4.17 19.02 8.58
N ASN A 38 -3.22 19.79 9.10
CA ASN A 38 -2.92 21.13 8.62
C ASN A 38 -2.57 21.12 7.14
N ARG A 39 -2.95 22.22 6.46
CA ARG A 39 -2.77 22.39 5.03
C ARG A 39 -1.29 22.21 4.64
N ARG A 40 -1.04 21.41 3.59
CA ARG A 40 0.29 21.11 3.02
C ARG A 40 1.28 20.40 3.95
N SER A 41 0.88 19.98 5.14
CA SER A 41 1.78 19.33 6.10
C SER A 41 2.41 18.06 5.52
N PHE A 42 1.61 17.21 4.88
CA PHE A 42 2.07 15.96 4.29
C PHE A 42 2.71 16.12 2.91
N ILE A 43 2.48 17.23 2.20
CA ILE A 43 3.08 17.47 0.87
C ILE A 43 4.63 17.54 0.96
N TYR A 44 5.17 17.96 2.10
CA TYR A 44 6.62 17.94 2.33
C TYR A 44 7.22 16.52 2.41
N LEU A 45 6.41 15.47 2.62
CA LEU A 45 6.89 14.09 2.61
C LEU A 45 7.19 13.56 1.20
N GLY A 46 6.84 14.27 0.12
CA GLY A 46 6.98 13.77 -1.24
C GLY A 46 8.41 13.30 -1.58
N GLY A 47 9.43 14.08 -1.22
CA GLY A 47 10.83 13.69 -1.45
C GLY A 47 11.27 12.48 -0.63
N PHE A 48 10.78 12.36 0.60
CA PHE A 48 11.05 11.21 1.47
C PHE A 48 10.38 9.94 0.92
N LEU A 49 9.10 10.03 0.54
CA LEU A 49 8.34 8.92 -0.02
C LEU A 49 8.92 8.41 -1.34
N LEU A 50 9.34 9.32 -2.23
CA LEU A 50 10.01 8.95 -3.48
C LEU A 50 11.31 8.18 -3.21
N SER A 51 12.09 8.62 -2.23
CA SER A 51 13.34 7.97 -1.83
C SER A 51 13.10 6.58 -1.23
N MET A 52 12.09 6.45 -0.37
CA MET A 52 11.69 5.17 0.22
C MET A 52 11.21 4.17 -0.85
N THR A 53 10.33 4.59 -1.77
CA THR A 53 9.86 3.72 -2.86
C THR A 53 10.99 3.31 -3.79
N SER A 54 11.91 4.23 -4.11
CA SER A 54 13.09 3.92 -4.92
C SER A 54 13.97 2.86 -4.24
N THR A 55 14.13 2.96 -2.92
CA THR A 55 14.86 1.98 -2.13
C THR A 55 14.16 0.62 -2.13
N LEU A 56 12.84 0.58 -1.97
CA LEU A 56 12.05 -0.66 -2.05
C LEU A 56 12.13 -1.32 -3.43
N LEU A 57 12.18 -0.52 -4.49
CA LEU A 57 12.37 -0.99 -5.86
C LEU A 57 13.75 -1.66 -6.01
N LEU A 58 14.81 -0.99 -5.56
CA LEU A 58 16.17 -1.55 -5.59
C LEU A 58 16.30 -2.82 -4.75
N MET A 59 15.70 -2.85 -3.55
CA MET A 59 15.62 -4.05 -2.72
C MET A 59 14.88 -5.20 -3.42
N GLY A 60 13.78 -4.89 -4.11
CA GLY A 60 13.04 -5.88 -4.90
C GLY A 60 13.87 -6.46 -6.04
N LEU A 61 14.58 -5.60 -6.78
CA LEU A 61 15.48 -6.05 -7.84
C LEU A 61 16.61 -6.93 -7.28
N PHE A 62 17.20 -6.53 -6.15
CA PHE A 62 18.24 -7.31 -5.49
C PHE A 62 17.71 -8.68 -5.02
N ASN A 63 16.50 -8.73 -4.48
CA ASN A 63 15.89 -9.97 -3.99
C ASN A 63 15.63 -10.99 -5.11
N ILE A 64 15.42 -10.55 -6.37
CA ILE A 64 15.28 -11.46 -7.52
C ILE A 64 16.54 -12.32 -7.72
N PHE A 65 17.73 -11.75 -7.51
CA PHE A 65 19.00 -12.46 -7.71
C PHE A 65 19.42 -13.30 -6.49
N PHE A 66 19.27 -12.76 -5.28
CA PHE A 66 19.81 -13.37 -4.07
C PHE A 66 18.80 -14.16 -3.23
N ARG A 67 17.49 -13.89 -3.38
CA ARG A 67 16.38 -14.63 -2.74
C ARG A 67 16.51 -14.78 -1.22
N PHE A 68 16.88 -13.71 -0.52
CA PHE A 68 16.95 -13.72 0.94
C PHE A 68 15.57 -13.54 1.58
N GLU A 69 15.15 -14.50 2.41
CA GLU A 69 13.85 -14.45 3.10
C GLU A 69 13.71 -13.20 3.99
N THR A 70 14.75 -12.81 4.71
CA THR A 70 14.72 -11.61 5.56
C THR A 70 14.47 -10.33 4.75
N LEU A 71 15.07 -10.20 3.57
CA LEU A 71 14.83 -9.05 2.69
C LEU A 71 13.40 -9.05 2.14
N PHE A 72 12.83 -10.22 1.86
CA PHE A 72 11.44 -10.34 1.45
C PHE A 72 10.48 -9.80 2.53
N TYR A 73 10.63 -10.24 3.78
CA TYR A 73 9.80 -9.74 4.88
C TYR A 73 10.03 -8.25 5.15
N LEU A 74 11.28 -7.79 5.12
CA LEU A 74 11.60 -6.37 5.26
C LEU A 74 10.86 -5.56 4.20
N GLN A 75 10.97 -5.94 2.93
CA GLN A 75 10.31 -5.28 1.80
C GLN A 75 8.78 -5.32 1.93
N LEU A 76 8.21 -6.43 2.40
CA LEU A 76 6.77 -6.60 2.56
C LEU A 76 6.19 -5.65 3.62
N TYR A 77 6.80 -5.60 4.81
CA TYR A 77 6.31 -4.73 5.90
C TYR A 77 6.64 -3.26 5.67
N SER A 78 7.84 -2.95 5.17
CA SER A 78 8.20 -1.56 4.83
C SER A 78 7.39 -1.04 3.64
N GLY A 79 7.09 -1.87 2.65
CA GLY A 79 6.17 -1.55 1.56
C GLY A 79 4.79 -1.17 2.08
N LEU A 80 4.18 -2.01 2.93
CA LEU A 80 2.89 -1.70 3.55
C LEU A 80 2.89 -0.35 4.26
N PHE A 81 3.94 -0.06 5.03
CA PHE A 81 4.10 1.21 5.73
C PHE A 81 4.21 2.39 4.75
N VAL A 82 5.07 2.28 3.73
CA VAL A 82 5.29 3.33 2.73
C VAL A 82 4.01 3.63 1.95
N PHE A 83 3.30 2.62 1.45
CA PHE A 83 2.04 2.84 0.72
C PHE A 83 0.93 3.40 1.61
N SER A 84 0.93 3.09 2.91
CA SER A 84 0.01 3.75 3.86
C SER A 84 0.32 5.25 4.01
N LEU A 85 1.59 5.64 3.94
CA LEU A 85 1.97 7.06 3.92
C LEU A 85 1.69 7.75 2.58
N TYR A 86 1.71 7.02 1.46
CA TYR A 86 1.27 7.57 0.18
C TYR A 86 -0.21 7.98 0.22
N VAL A 87 -1.09 7.20 0.87
CA VAL A 87 -2.50 7.60 1.05
C VAL A 87 -2.62 8.97 1.72
N LEU A 88 -1.79 9.26 2.75
CA LEU A 88 -1.77 10.58 3.38
C LEU A 88 -1.32 11.68 2.41
N TYR A 89 -0.24 11.41 1.69
CA TYR A 89 0.38 12.33 0.75
C TYR A 89 -0.55 12.65 -0.42
N ASP A 90 -1.05 11.62 -1.11
CA ASP A 90 -1.90 11.74 -2.30
C ASP A 90 -3.25 12.37 -1.94
N THR A 91 -3.86 11.99 -0.81
CA THR A 91 -5.10 12.65 -0.34
C THR A 91 -4.88 14.15 -0.12
N GLN A 92 -3.79 14.55 0.55
CA GLN A 92 -3.50 15.97 0.75
C GLN A 92 -3.14 16.69 -0.55
N LEU A 93 -2.40 16.03 -1.44
CA LEU A 93 -2.02 16.58 -2.73
C LEU A 93 -3.25 16.84 -3.61
N ILE A 94 -4.19 15.89 -3.67
CA ILE A 94 -5.47 16.01 -4.38
C ILE A 94 -6.30 17.15 -3.79
N CYS A 95 -6.41 17.22 -2.46
CA CYS A 95 -7.12 18.32 -1.79
C CYS A 95 -6.51 19.68 -2.11
N GLU A 96 -5.18 19.78 -2.20
CA GLU A 96 -4.50 21.03 -2.57
C GLU A 96 -4.68 21.36 -4.06
N LYS A 97 -4.55 20.37 -4.96
CA LYS A 97 -4.81 20.53 -6.41
C LYS A 97 -6.24 21.01 -6.67
N ALA A 98 -7.23 20.39 -6.03
CA ALA A 98 -8.64 20.79 -6.15
C ALA A 98 -8.88 22.23 -5.68
N ARG A 99 -8.22 22.67 -4.60
CA ARG A 99 -8.27 24.08 -4.12
C ARG A 99 -7.64 25.06 -5.10
N LEU A 100 -6.65 24.63 -5.88
CA LEU A 100 -6.04 25.42 -6.95
C LEU A 100 -6.86 25.42 -8.24
N GLY A 101 -8.01 24.76 -8.26
CA GLY A 101 -8.93 24.71 -9.40
C GLY A 101 -8.69 23.55 -10.36
N ASP A 102 -7.84 22.59 -10.00
CA ASP A 102 -7.67 21.34 -10.76
C ASP A 102 -8.97 20.51 -10.69
N LYS A 103 -9.44 20.07 -11.85
CA LYS A 103 -10.67 19.28 -12.02
C LYS A 103 -10.40 17.89 -12.57
N ASP A 104 -9.16 17.44 -12.55
CA ASP A 104 -8.78 16.13 -13.07
C ASP A 104 -9.08 14.98 -12.09
N PHE A 105 -10.37 14.81 -11.80
CA PHE A 105 -10.87 13.81 -10.85
C PHE A 105 -10.57 12.37 -11.31
N ILE A 106 -10.34 12.14 -12.60
CA ILE A 106 -9.99 10.83 -13.15
C ILE A 106 -8.59 10.44 -12.67
N TRP A 107 -7.60 11.31 -12.86
CA TRP A 107 -6.24 11.06 -12.40
C TRP A 107 -6.15 11.02 -10.87
N HIS A 108 -6.85 11.92 -10.17
CA HIS A 108 -6.89 11.91 -8.71
C HIS A 108 -7.47 10.59 -8.15
N SER A 109 -8.51 10.05 -8.78
CA SER A 109 -9.09 8.76 -8.37
C SER A 109 -8.15 7.59 -8.70
N PHE A 110 -7.43 7.67 -9.81
CA PHE A 110 -6.46 6.65 -10.21
C PHE A 110 -5.28 6.57 -9.24
N ASP A 111 -4.73 7.71 -8.81
CA ASP A 111 -3.64 7.77 -7.82
C ASP A 111 -4.05 7.07 -6.51
N LEU A 112 -5.20 7.45 -5.95
CA LEU A 112 -5.75 6.82 -4.74
C LEU A 112 -6.07 5.32 -4.92
N PHE A 113 -6.50 4.92 -6.12
CA PHE A 113 -6.75 3.51 -6.43
C PHE A 113 -5.46 2.68 -6.45
N LEU A 114 -4.37 3.23 -6.96
CA LEU A 114 -3.07 2.57 -6.93
C LEU A 114 -2.61 2.34 -5.49
N ASP A 115 -2.72 3.36 -4.63
CA ASP A 115 -2.40 3.22 -3.21
C ASP A 115 -3.22 2.12 -2.54
N PHE A 116 -4.52 2.10 -2.78
CA PHE A 116 -5.42 1.08 -2.25
C PHE A 116 -5.00 -0.32 -2.68
N ILE A 117 -4.75 -0.54 -3.98
CA ILE A 117 -4.30 -1.84 -4.51
C ILE A 117 -2.97 -2.26 -3.88
N GLN A 118 -2.05 -1.32 -3.70
CA GLN A 118 -0.74 -1.63 -3.15
C GLN A 118 -0.87 -2.09 -1.70
N ILE A 119 -1.63 -1.38 -0.86
CA ILE A 119 -1.91 -1.81 0.52
C ILE A 119 -2.59 -3.19 0.52
N PHE A 120 -3.63 -3.37 -0.29
CA PHE A 120 -4.35 -4.64 -0.41
C PHE A 120 -3.42 -5.81 -0.74
N ARG A 121 -2.55 -5.63 -1.74
CA ARG A 121 -1.59 -6.65 -2.13
C ARG A 121 -0.66 -7.04 -0.97
N HIS A 122 -0.10 -6.08 -0.25
CA HIS A 122 0.83 -6.38 0.85
C HIS A 122 0.11 -7.13 1.98
N ILE A 123 -1.10 -6.69 2.35
CA ILE A 123 -1.91 -7.37 3.36
C ILE A 123 -2.27 -8.79 2.90
N LEU A 124 -2.68 -8.96 1.65
CA LEU A 124 -3.02 -10.27 1.09
C LEU A 124 -1.84 -11.26 1.18
N VAL A 125 -0.63 -10.80 0.86
CA VAL A 125 0.59 -11.62 0.97
C VAL A 125 0.90 -11.96 2.44
N ILE A 126 0.76 -11.00 3.36
CA ILE A 126 1.00 -11.22 4.80
C ILE A 126 0.02 -12.28 5.36
N LEU A 127 -1.27 -12.15 5.06
CA LEU A 127 -2.28 -13.10 5.55
C LEU A 127 -2.13 -14.47 4.89
N GLY A 128 -1.80 -14.50 3.58
CA GLY A 128 -1.51 -15.74 2.86
C GLY A 128 -0.37 -16.53 3.47
N ASP A 129 0.77 -15.88 3.72
CA ASP A 129 1.95 -16.50 4.36
C ASP A 129 1.63 -17.00 5.77
N LYS A 130 0.85 -16.22 6.54
CA LYS A 130 0.43 -16.60 7.90
C LYS A 130 -0.45 -17.85 7.90
N GLU A 131 -1.42 -17.96 7.00
CA GLU A 131 -2.29 -19.13 6.89
C GLU A 131 -1.51 -20.36 6.41
N GLU A 132 -0.58 -20.19 5.47
CA GLU A 132 0.26 -21.29 5.00
C GLU A 132 1.13 -21.87 6.13
N ARG A 133 1.75 -21.00 6.95
CA ARG A 133 2.50 -21.43 8.14
C ARG A 133 1.62 -22.14 9.15
N ARG A 134 0.38 -21.69 9.35
CA ARG A 134 -0.58 -22.31 10.27
C ARG A 134 -0.96 -23.74 9.84
N ARG A 135 -1.04 -24.02 8.54
CA ARG A 135 -1.36 -25.37 8.02
C ARG A 135 -0.20 -26.36 8.11
N ARG A 136 1.04 -25.86 8.18
CA ARG A 136 2.25 -26.69 8.29
C ARG A 136 2.56 -27.11 9.72
N ASN A 137 1.99 -26.42 10.72
CA ASN A 137 2.12 -26.72 12.15
C ASN A 137 0.90 -27.51 12.65
#